data_AF-U3U0D9-F1
#
_entry.id   AF-U3U0D9-F1
#
_cell.length_a   1.000
_cell.length_b   1.000
_cell.length_c   1.000
_cell.angle_alpha   90.00
_cell.angle_beta   90.00
_cell.angle_gamma   90.00
#
_symmetry.space_group_name_H-M   'P 1'
#
loop_
_entity.id
_entity.type
_entity.pdbx_description
1 polymer ?
#
loop_
_entity_poly.entity_id
_entity_poly.type
_entity_poly.pdbx_seq_one_letter_code
_entity_poly.pdbx_strand_id
1 'polypeptide(L)'
;MSSDGRISDTVNNNVSHTEGQGYGMLLAVAYNDRATFDLLWQWTRTHLRNPQNDLFYWRYTPGAADPIADKNDASDGDVLIAWALQRAAQKWGGDYQQASDRIQRAVIKLTVIDYAGRKVMLPGAQGFNKTSYVVLNPSYFLFAAWQEFAQHSHLRVWNTLIDDGLALLGRHAVWQNRPAAGLGGAERRWLRRAGGRLFQPLQL
;
A
#
# COMPACT_ATOMS: atom_id res chain seq x y z
N MET A 1 -0.92 -13.64 15.30
CA MET A 1 -0.08 -12.53 15.81
C MET A 1 0.82 -13.10 16.89
N SER A 2 2.10 -12.74 16.93
CA SER A 2 2.99 -13.06 18.04
C SER A 2 2.73 -12.15 19.25
N SER A 3 3.29 -12.51 20.40
CA SER A 3 3.11 -11.76 21.66
C SER A 3 3.65 -10.33 21.61
N ASP A 4 4.61 -10.04 20.74
CA ASP A 4 5.21 -8.71 20.56
C ASP A 4 4.47 -7.85 19.52
N GLY A 5 3.37 -8.31 18.93
CA GLY A 5 2.57 -7.51 17.99
C GLY A 5 2.91 -7.70 16.51
N ARG A 6 3.66 -8.75 16.16
CA ARG A 6 3.98 -9.08 14.77
C ARG A 6 2.90 -9.96 14.12
N ILE A 7 2.50 -9.63 12.90
CA ILE A 7 1.71 -10.49 12.02
C ILE A 7 2.65 -11.29 11.14
N SER A 8 2.63 -12.60 11.29
CA SER A 8 3.45 -13.53 10.53
C SER A 8 2.67 -14.13 9.38
N ASP A 9 3.22 -14.04 8.18
CA ASP A 9 2.79 -14.82 7.03
C ASP A 9 3.41 -16.22 7.12
N THR A 10 2.63 -17.16 7.67
CA THR A 10 3.10 -18.52 7.96
C THR A 10 3.37 -19.36 6.72
N VAL A 11 2.85 -18.95 5.55
CA VAL A 11 3.10 -19.67 4.29
C VAL A 11 4.31 -19.13 3.53
N ASN A 12 4.80 -17.94 3.88
CA ASN A 12 5.97 -17.30 3.28
C ASN A 12 7.14 -17.15 4.28
N ASN A 13 7.57 -18.25 4.91
CA ASN A 13 8.72 -18.26 5.85
C ASN A 13 8.55 -17.35 7.09
N ASN A 14 7.32 -17.17 7.57
CA ASN A 14 7.01 -16.35 8.74
C ASN A 14 7.44 -14.89 8.63
N VAL A 15 7.59 -14.37 7.41
CA VAL A 15 7.88 -12.95 7.16
C VAL A 15 6.71 -12.09 7.65
N SER A 16 6.99 -10.80 7.82
CA SER A 16 5.96 -9.80 8.14
C SER A 16 6.03 -8.67 7.14
N HIS A 17 4.87 -8.12 6.78
CA HIS A 17 4.77 -7.04 5.82
C HIS A 17 3.93 -5.89 6.38
N THR A 18 4.17 -4.67 5.89
CA THR A 18 3.35 -3.49 6.21
C THR A 18 1.86 -3.72 5.92
N GLU A 19 1.52 -4.46 4.85
CA GLU A 19 0.15 -4.88 4.54
C GLU A 19 -0.50 -5.67 5.69
N GLY A 20 0.18 -6.74 6.14
CA GLY A 20 -0.32 -7.60 7.23
C GLY A 20 -0.47 -6.84 8.55
N GLN A 21 0.49 -5.96 8.86
CA GLN A 21 0.40 -5.08 10.03
C GLN A 21 -0.80 -4.12 9.91
N GLY A 22 -0.94 -3.44 8.77
CA GLY A 22 -2.03 -2.49 8.53
C GLY A 22 -3.42 -3.11 8.62
N TYR A 23 -3.61 -4.32 8.04
CA TYR A 23 -4.85 -5.06 8.22
C TYR A 23 -5.09 -5.49 9.67
N GLY A 24 -4.06 -5.99 10.35
CA GLY A 24 -4.16 -6.32 11.78
C GLY A 24 -4.61 -5.12 12.60
N MET A 25 -4.04 -3.94 12.34
CA MET A 25 -4.40 -2.69 13.03
C MET A 25 -5.85 -2.28 12.73
N LEU A 26 -6.30 -2.34 11.48
CA LEU A 26 -7.69 -2.04 11.10
C LEU A 26 -8.69 -2.98 11.80
N LEU A 27 -8.38 -4.27 11.84
CA LEU A 27 -9.23 -5.25 12.53
C LEU A 27 -9.27 -4.99 14.04
N ALA A 28 -8.14 -4.69 14.67
CA ALA A 28 -8.10 -4.34 16.09
C ALA A 28 -8.99 -3.12 16.40
N VAL A 29 -8.95 -2.07 15.57
CA VAL A 29 -9.88 -0.94 15.70
C VAL A 29 -11.34 -1.39 15.54
N ALA A 30 -11.64 -2.19 14.51
CA ALA A 30 -13.00 -2.67 14.25
C ALA A 30 -13.59 -3.45 15.45
N TYR A 31 -12.80 -4.32 16.08
CA TYR A 31 -13.18 -5.12 17.24
C TYR A 31 -13.08 -4.37 18.59
N ASN A 32 -12.77 -3.07 18.58
CA ASN A 32 -12.56 -2.27 19.80
C ASN A 32 -11.44 -2.82 20.71
N ASP A 33 -10.40 -3.43 20.13
CA ASP A 33 -9.27 -4.01 20.84
C ASP A 33 -8.06 -3.07 20.81
N ARG A 34 -8.05 -2.11 21.73
CA ARG A 34 -6.98 -1.12 21.83
C ARG A 34 -5.64 -1.74 22.22
N ALA A 35 -5.64 -2.76 23.08
CA ALA A 35 -4.42 -3.38 23.55
C ALA A 35 -3.68 -4.08 22.40
N THR A 36 -4.42 -4.83 21.57
CA THR A 36 -3.84 -5.45 20.37
C THR A 36 -3.41 -4.39 19.35
N PHE A 37 -4.19 -3.33 19.16
CA PHE A 37 -3.80 -2.22 18.28
C PHE A 37 -2.46 -1.60 18.69
N ASP A 38 -2.29 -1.31 19.98
CA ASP A 38 -1.09 -0.68 20.49
C ASP A 38 0.14 -1.59 20.33
N LEU A 39 0.00 -2.90 20.53
CA LEU A 39 1.06 -3.88 20.25
C LEU A 39 1.45 -3.90 18.77
N LEU A 40 0.46 -3.99 17.88
CA LEU A 40 0.70 -3.98 16.43
C LEU A 40 1.40 -2.69 15.98
N TRP A 41 0.93 -1.55 16.46
CA TRP A 41 1.48 -0.25 16.11
C TRP A 41 2.91 -0.07 16.63
N GLN A 42 3.14 -0.44 17.90
CA GLN A 42 4.45 -0.36 18.51
C GLN A 42 5.45 -1.25 17.77
N TRP A 43 5.07 -2.48 17.42
CA TRP A 43 5.91 -3.38 16.65
C TRP A 43 6.26 -2.79 15.28
N THR A 44 5.25 -2.34 14.53
CA THR A 44 5.42 -1.72 13.21
C THR A 44 6.40 -0.54 13.25
N ARG A 45 6.24 0.38 14.23
CA ARG A 45 7.16 1.51 14.40
C ARG A 45 8.57 1.12 14.78
N THR A 46 8.71 0.08 15.60
CA THR A 46 10.02 -0.32 16.13
C THR A 46 10.84 -1.03 15.06
N HIS A 47 10.21 -1.84 14.22
CA HIS A 47 10.91 -2.72 13.30
C HIS A 47 10.88 -2.26 11.85
N LEU A 48 9.83 -1.55 11.42
CA LEU A 48 9.64 -1.22 10.01
C LEU A 48 9.81 0.26 9.69
N ARG A 49 9.79 1.17 10.67
CA ARG A 49 9.87 2.61 10.39
C ARG A 49 11.16 2.94 9.63
N ASN A 50 11.02 3.64 8.50
CA ASN A 50 12.15 4.28 7.87
C ASN A 50 12.50 5.56 8.66
N PRO A 51 13.74 5.74 9.14
CA PRO A 51 14.11 6.95 9.89
C PRO A 51 14.26 8.19 8.99
N GLN A 52 14.34 8.02 7.67
CA GLN A 52 14.61 9.09 6.70
C GLN A 52 13.31 9.71 6.14
N ASN A 53 12.22 8.96 6.18
CA ASN A 53 10.89 9.42 5.75
C ASN A 53 9.82 8.79 6.64
N ASP A 54 8.65 9.41 6.79
CA ASP A 54 7.60 8.87 7.67
C ASP A 54 6.87 7.63 7.10
N LEU A 55 7.51 6.84 6.23
CA LEU A 55 7.00 5.57 5.67
C LEU A 55 7.67 4.35 6.33
N PHE A 56 7.30 3.16 5.89
CA PHE A 56 7.74 1.90 6.47
C PHE A 56 8.39 0.98 5.45
N TYR A 57 9.50 0.35 5.83
CA TYR A 57 10.08 -0.76 5.09
C TYR A 57 9.06 -1.88 4.96
N TRP A 58 8.81 -2.32 3.73
CA TRP A 58 7.63 -3.14 3.46
C TRP A 58 7.72 -4.56 4.02
N ARG A 59 8.93 -5.07 4.29
CA ARG A 59 9.17 -6.48 4.65
C ARG A 59 10.16 -6.65 5.80
N TYR A 60 9.79 -7.54 6.72
CA TYR A 60 10.63 -8.04 7.81
C TYR A 60 10.82 -9.55 7.68
N THR A 61 12.08 -10.00 7.69
CA THR A 61 12.47 -11.41 7.64
C THR A 61 13.05 -11.83 8.98
N PRO A 62 12.33 -12.63 9.80
CA PRO A 62 12.84 -13.04 11.11
C PRO A 62 14.10 -13.92 10.95
N GLY A 63 15.10 -13.68 11.79
CA GLY A 63 16.34 -14.46 11.83
C GLY A 63 17.37 -14.12 10.75
N ALA A 64 17.08 -13.21 9.81
CA ALA A 64 18.08 -12.71 8.88
C ALA A 64 19.08 -11.77 9.58
N ALA A 65 20.31 -11.66 9.04
CA ALA A 65 21.34 -10.75 9.56
C ALA A 65 20.90 -9.28 9.48
N ASP A 66 20.22 -8.90 8.38
CA ASP A 66 19.44 -7.67 8.28
C ASP A 66 17.96 -8.07 8.03
N PRO A 67 17.11 -8.03 9.07
CA PRO A 67 15.69 -8.38 8.95
C PRO A 67 14.91 -7.48 7.99
N ILE A 68 15.39 -6.27 7.70
CA ILE A 68 14.74 -5.27 6.84
C ILE A 68 15.64 -4.94 5.66
N ALA A 69 16.24 -5.95 5.03
CA ALA A 69 17.23 -5.77 3.96
C ALA A 69 16.73 -4.91 2.79
N ASP A 70 15.45 -5.04 2.43
CA ASP A 70 14.82 -4.14 1.45
C ASP A 70 14.39 -2.83 2.12
N LYS A 71 15.01 -1.72 1.69
CA LYS A 71 14.78 -0.38 2.26
C LYS A 71 13.67 0.40 1.54
N ASN A 72 12.93 -0.23 0.64
CA ASN A 72 11.77 0.37 -0.03
C ASN A 72 10.49 0.24 0.81
N ASP A 73 9.51 1.09 0.52
CA ASP A 73 8.15 0.97 1.05
C ASP A 73 7.24 0.14 0.13
N ALA A 74 6.04 -0.14 0.64
CA ALA A 74 4.90 -0.61 -0.13
C ALA A 74 3.71 0.29 0.22
N SER A 75 3.27 1.08 -0.76
CA SER A 75 2.38 2.21 -0.52
C SER A 75 0.97 1.81 -0.08
N ASP A 76 0.51 0.61 -0.42
CA ASP A 76 -0.71 0.03 0.15
C ASP A 76 -0.58 -0.21 1.66
N GLY A 77 0.52 -0.80 2.11
CA GLY A 77 0.81 -1.00 3.51
C GLY A 77 0.89 0.32 4.28
N ASP A 78 1.55 1.33 3.71
CA ASP A 78 1.60 2.67 4.32
C ASP A 78 0.21 3.30 4.45
N VAL A 79 -0.61 3.19 3.39
CA VAL A 79 -2.00 3.68 3.40
C VAL A 79 -2.85 2.93 4.43
N LEU A 80 -2.72 1.59 4.54
CA LEU A 80 -3.43 0.79 5.54
C LEU A 80 -3.06 1.20 6.97
N ILE A 81 -1.77 1.40 7.24
CA ILE A 81 -1.29 1.84 8.57
C ILE A 81 -1.84 3.24 8.89
N ALA A 82 -1.73 4.19 7.95
CA ALA A 82 -2.26 5.53 8.14
C ALA A 82 -3.78 5.51 8.38
N TRP A 83 -4.51 4.66 7.66
CA TRP A 83 -5.96 4.52 7.79
C TRP A 83 -6.35 3.93 9.15
N ALA A 84 -5.63 2.91 9.60
CA ALA A 84 -5.84 2.32 10.91
C ALA A 84 -5.61 3.33 12.03
N LEU A 85 -4.55 4.15 11.93
CA LEU A 85 -4.24 5.20 12.90
C LEU A 85 -5.29 6.31 12.94
N GLN A 86 -5.80 6.75 11.78
CA GLN A 86 -6.88 7.73 11.73
C GLN A 86 -8.15 7.18 12.40
N ARG A 87 -8.53 5.94 12.09
CA ARG A 87 -9.70 5.31 12.72
C ARG A 87 -9.50 5.04 14.21
N ALA A 88 -8.29 4.70 14.65
CA ALA A 88 -7.95 4.58 16.06
C ALA A 88 -8.08 5.93 16.78
N ALA A 89 -7.63 7.03 16.17
CA ALA A 89 -7.80 8.36 16.72
C ALA A 89 -9.27 8.76 16.86
N GLN A 90 -10.09 8.46 15.85
CA GLN A 90 -11.53 8.68 15.90
C GLN A 90 -12.21 7.87 17.02
N LYS A 91 -11.73 6.64 17.27
CA LYS A 91 -12.34 5.72 18.24
C LYS A 91 -11.88 5.96 19.68
N TRP A 92 -10.60 6.26 19.89
CA TRP A 92 -9.97 6.29 21.21
C TRP A 92 -9.24 7.60 21.53
N GLY A 93 -9.16 8.55 20.59
CA GLY A 93 -8.39 9.79 20.74
C GLY A 93 -6.87 9.54 20.74
N GLY A 94 -6.11 10.44 21.38
CA GLY A 94 -4.67 10.32 21.52
C GLY A 94 -3.87 10.88 20.34
N ASP A 95 -2.61 10.45 20.22
CA ASP A 95 -1.65 10.94 19.23
C ASP A 95 -1.69 10.19 17.88
N TYR A 96 -2.57 9.19 17.74
CA TYR A 96 -2.68 8.39 16.52
C TYR A 96 -2.98 9.25 15.27
N GLN A 97 -3.78 10.33 15.41
CA GLN A 97 -4.09 11.21 14.27
C GLN A 97 -2.84 11.91 13.75
N GLN A 98 -2.00 12.43 14.65
CA GLN A 98 -0.75 13.09 14.26
C GLN A 98 0.17 12.13 13.51
N ALA A 99 0.23 10.87 13.93
CA ALA A 99 0.98 9.82 13.23
C ALA A 99 0.37 9.54 11.84
N SER A 100 -0.95 9.37 11.75
CA SER A 100 -1.65 9.18 10.46
C SER A 100 -1.34 10.32 9.49
N ASP A 101 -1.45 11.57 9.93
CA ASP A 101 -1.23 12.74 9.08
C ASP A 101 0.21 12.82 8.54
N ARG A 102 1.20 12.40 9.33
CA ARG A 102 2.60 12.33 8.88
C ARG A 102 2.78 11.31 7.77
N ILE A 103 2.21 10.12 7.93
CA ILE A 103 2.27 9.05 6.94
C ILE A 103 1.52 9.46 5.66
N GLN A 104 0.31 10.02 5.77
CA GLN A 104 -0.45 10.52 4.62
C GLN A 104 0.33 11.54 3.80
N ARG A 105 0.96 12.53 4.47
CA ARG A 105 1.82 13.51 3.79
C ARG A 105 3.03 12.86 3.13
N ALA A 106 3.64 11.86 3.76
CA ALA A 106 4.77 11.14 3.20
C ALA A 106 4.37 10.31 1.96
N VAL A 107 3.23 9.62 2.00
CA VAL A 107 2.67 8.88 0.84
C VAL A 107 2.47 9.84 -0.32
N ILE A 108 1.76 10.95 -0.10
CA ILE A 108 1.55 11.97 -1.14
C ILE A 108 2.88 12.47 -1.71
N LYS A 109 3.84 12.78 -0.84
CA LYS A 109 5.12 13.37 -1.25
C LYS A 109 6.00 12.40 -2.05
N LEU A 110 5.99 11.12 -1.69
CA LEU A 110 7.00 10.16 -2.14
C LEU A 110 6.47 9.16 -3.16
N THR A 111 5.17 8.90 -3.19
CA THR A 111 4.60 7.81 -3.98
C THR A 111 3.52 8.31 -4.95
N VAL A 112 2.97 9.51 -4.75
CA VAL A 112 2.02 10.12 -5.68
C VAL A 112 2.74 11.04 -6.67
N ILE A 113 2.55 10.80 -7.96
CA ILE A 113 3.16 11.58 -9.04
C ILE A 113 2.14 12.01 -10.08
N ASP A 114 2.50 13.01 -10.88
CA ASP A 114 1.81 13.32 -12.15
C ASP A 114 2.37 12.45 -13.28
N TYR A 115 1.50 11.70 -13.94
CA TYR A 115 1.84 10.89 -15.11
C TYR A 115 0.70 10.89 -16.12
N ALA A 116 1.02 11.18 -17.39
CA ALA A 116 0.06 11.22 -18.50
C ALA A 116 -1.20 12.07 -18.22
N GLY A 117 -1.04 13.21 -17.54
CA GLY A 117 -2.12 14.14 -17.20
C GLY A 117 -3.01 13.69 -16.03
N ARG A 118 -2.53 12.76 -15.19
CA ARG A 118 -3.24 12.21 -14.03
C ARG A 118 -2.34 12.14 -12.81
N LYS A 119 -2.93 12.22 -11.62
CA LYS A 119 -2.29 11.77 -10.38
C LYS A 119 -2.34 10.24 -10.32
N VAL A 120 -1.22 9.60 -10.04
CA VAL A 120 -1.13 8.15 -9.82
C VAL A 120 -0.32 7.86 -8.56
N MET A 121 -0.70 6.82 -7.83
CA MET A 121 0.07 6.31 -6.70
C MET A 121 0.91 5.13 -7.16
N LEU A 122 2.23 5.27 -7.03
CA LEU A 122 3.19 4.21 -7.28
C LEU A 122 3.08 3.13 -6.19
N PRO A 123 3.40 1.86 -6.48
CA PRO A 123 3.44 0.80 -5.47
C PRO A 123 4.48 0.98 -4.37
N GLY A 124 5.47 1.85 -4.59
CA GLY A 124 6.49 2.24 -3.62
C GLY A 124 7.26 3.46 -4.12
N ALA A 125 8.01 4.13 -3.25
CA ALA A 125 8.78 5.33 -3.58
C ALA A 125 9.89 5.06 -4.61
N GLN A 126 10.43 3.84 -4.64
CA GLN A 126 11.52 3.47 -5.54
C GLN A 126 11.12 2.33 -6.49
N GLY A 127 11.65 2.37 -7.71
CA GLY A 127 11.59 1.25 -8.65
C GLY A 127 10.38 1.22 -9.58
N PHE A 128 9.35 2.07 -9.39
CA PHE A 128 8.10 2.01 -10.16
C PHE A 128 7.91 3.16 -11.16
N ASN A 129 8.67 4.25 -11.04
CA ASN A 129 8.75 5.30 -12.06
C ASN A 129 9.92 5.02 -13.01
N LYS A 130 9.64 4.67 -14.27
CA LYS A 130 10.64 4.37 -15.31
C LYS A 130 10.68 5.49 -16.33
N THR A 131 11.72 5.49 -17.16
CA THR A 131 11.97 6.55 -18.16
C THR A 131 10.78 6.86 -19.06
N SER A 132 10.02 5.84 -19.49
CA SER A 132 8.89 6.00 -20.42
C SER A 132 7.55 5.50 -19.90
N TYR A 133 7.53 4.81 -18.75
CA TYR A 133 6.32 4.21 -18.19
C TYR A 133 6.35 4.19 -16.66
N VAL A 134 5.17 4.07 -16.07
CA VAL A 134 5.02 3.79 -14.64
C VAL A 134 4.46 2.38 -14.47
N VAL A 135 4.89 1.70 -13.42
CA VAL A 135 4.30 0.44 -12.98
C VAL A 135 3.31 0.77 -11.88
N LEU A 136 2.05 0.38 -12.07
CA LEU A 136 0.99 0.57 -11.09
C LEU A 136 0.43 -0.78 -10.66
N ASN A 137 -0.03 -0.85 -9.42
CA ASN A 137 -0.80 -1.98 -8.93
C ASN A 137 -2.23 -1.50 -8.57
N PRO A 138 -3.24 -1.80 -9.39
CA PRO A 138 -4.64 -1.46 -9.10
C PRO A 138 -5.14 -1.93 -7.74
N SER A 139 -4.62 -3.02 -7.18
CA SER A 139 -5.06 -3.49 -5.85
C SER A 139 -4.62 -2.57 -4.72
N TYR A 140 -3.68 -1.64 -4.97
CA TYR A 140 -3.20 -0.66 -4.00
C TYR A 140 -4.10 0.58 -3.97
N PHE A 141 -5.10 0.67 -4.85
CA PHE A 141 -6.04 1.79 -4.89
C PHE A 141 -7.12 1.61 -3.82
N LEU A 142 -6.74 1.90 -2.58
CA LEU A 142 -7.57 1.75 -1.38
C LEU A 142 -8.55 2.93 -1.26
N PHE A 143 -9.54 2.98 -2.17
CA PHE A 143 -10.47 4.11 -2.30
C PHE A 143 -11.19 4.48 -0.99
N ALA A 144 -11.55 3.49 -0.17
CA ALA A 144 -12.19 3.74 1.12
C ALA A 144 -11.28 4.52 2.09
N ALA A 145 -9.98 4.16 2.15
CA ALA A 145 -9.00 4.88 2.94
C ALA A 145 -8.82 6.31 2.42
N TRP A 146 -8.67 6.47 1.10
CA TRP A 146 -8.51 7.79 0.47
C TRP A 146 -9.72 8.71 0.69
N GLN A 147 -10.94 8.16 0.65
CA GLN A 147 -12.16 8.90 0.94
C GLN A 147 -12.17 9.42 2.38
N GLU A 148 -11.80 8.58 3.35
CA GLU A 148 -11.70 9.01 4.75
C GLU A 148 -10.57 10.01 4.97
N PHE A 149 -9.44 9.88 4.27
CA PHE A 149 -8.37 10.89 4.30
C PHE A 149 -8.83 12.22 3.71
N ALA A 150 -9.62 12.21 2.64
CA ALA A 150 -10.18 13.42 2.02
C ALA A 150 -11.25 14.10 2.91
N GLN A 151 -11.99 13.32 3.69
CA GLN A 151 -12.98 13.85 4.65
C GLN A 151 -12.31 14.47 5.87
N HIS A 152 -11.17 13.92 6.31
CA HIS A 152 -10.45 14.42 7.48
C HIS A 152 -9.48 15.56 7.15
N SER A 153 -8.73 15.43 6.06
CA SER A 153 -7.70 16.40 5.67
C SER A 153 -8.20 17.38 4.61
N HIS A 154 -7.66 18.60 4.60
CA HIS A 154 -7.90 19.55 3.51
C HIS A 154 -7.03 19.28 2.26
N LEU A 155 -6.38 18.11 2.18
CA LEU A 155 -5.47 17.76 1.09
C LEU A 155 -6.28 17.32 -0.14
N ARG A 156 -6.49 18.27 -1.07
CA ARG A 156 -7.26 18.03 -2.32
C ARG A 156 -6.73 16.89 -3.17
N VAL A 157 -5.46 16.53 -3.02
CA VAL A 157 -4.81 15.45 -3.78
C VAL A 157 -5.52 14.11 -3.60
N TRP A 158 -6.12 13.82 -2.44
CA TRP A 158 -6.86 12.58 -2.23
C TRP A 158 -8.08 12.47 -3.14
N ASN A 159 -8.86 13.57 -3.29
CA ASN A 159 -9.99 13.61 -4.21
C ASN A 159 -9.54 13.40 -5.66
N THR A 160 -8.47 14.09 -6.07
CA THR A 160 -7.91 13.90 -7.43
C THR A 160 -7.42 12.47 -7.66
N LEU A 161 -6.77 11.86 -6.68
CA LEU A 161 -6.26 10.49 -6.78
C LEU A 161 -7.41 9.46 -6.87
N ILE A 162 -8.52 9.69 -6.15
CA ILE A 162 -9.74 8.88 -6.27
C ILE A 162 -10.30 8.98 -7.69
N ASP A 163 -10.51 10.21 -8.19
CA ASP A 163 -11.08 10.45 -9.53
C ASP A 163 -10.20 9.84 -10.63
N ASP A 164 -8.89 10.07 -10.58
CA ASP A 164 -7.94 9.53 -11.54
C ASP A 164 -7.78 8.01 -11.44
N GLY A 165 -7.77 7.46 -10.22
CA GLY A 165 -7.73 6.02 -9.98
C GLY A 165 -8.96 5.31 -10.56
N LEU A 166 -10.17 5.84 -10.32
CA LEU A 166 -11.40 5.31 -10.90
C LEU A 166 -11.41 5.44 -12.43
N ALA A 167 -10.94 6.56 -12.98
CA ALA A 167 -10.83 6.74 -14.42
C ALA A 167 -9.84 5.76 -15.07
N LEU A 168 -8.76 5.39 -14.38
CA LEU A 168 -7.85 4.33 -14.83
C LEU A 168 -8.57 2.98 -14.86
N LEU A 169 -9.23 2.57 -13.77
CA LEU A 169 -9.96 1.29 -13.69
C LEU A 169 -11.10 1.19 -14.71
N GLY A 170 -11.87 2.27 -14.89
CA GLY A 170 -12.99 2.31 -15.85
C GLY A 170 -12.53 2.13 -17.31
N ARG A 171 -11.34 2.61 -17.66
CA ARG A 171 -10.74 2.35 -18.99
C ARG A 171 -10.27 0.91 -19.16
N HIS A 172 -10.02 0.18 -18.06
CA HIS A 172 -9.63 -1.23 -18.09
C HIS A 172 -10.83 -2.19 -18.19
N ALA A 173 -12.03 -1.79 -17.75
CA ALA A 173 -13.25 -2.61 -17.86
C ALA A 173 -13.77 -2.76 -19.31
N VAL A 174 -13.46 -1.81 -20.19
CA VAL A 174 -13.98 -1.79 -21.58
C VAL A 174 -13.17 -2.66 -22.57
N TRP A 175 -12.05 -3.27 -22.15
CA TRP A 175 -11.21 -4.09 -23.05
C TRP A 175 -11.38 -5.61 -22.94
N GLN A 176 -12.31 -6.12 -22.12
CA GLN A 176 -12.56 -7.57 -21.98
C GLN A 176 -13.69 -8.15 -22.86
N ASN A 177 -14.40 -7.34 -23.66
CA ASN A 177 -15.47 -7.81 -24.55
C ASN A 177 -15.11 -7.75 -26.05
N ARG A 178 -13.96 -8.32 -26.41
CA ARG A 178 -13.74 -8.81 -27.79
C ARG A 178 -13.52 -10.32 -27.72
N PRO A 179 -14.29 -11.14 -28.46
CA PRO A 179 -14.15 -12.59 -28.39
C PRO A 179 -12.80 -12.98 -29.00
N ALA A 180 -11.86 -13.38 -28.15
CA ALA A 180 -10.67 -14.10 -28.59
C ALA A 180 -11.05 -15.59 -28.66
N ALA A 181 -11.12 -16.11 -29.89
CA ALA A 181 -11.15 -17.53 -30.13
C ALA A 181 -9.89 -18.17 -29.54
N GLY A 182 -10.08 -19.19 -28.69
CA GLY A 182 -9.13 -20.24 -28.38
C GLY A 182 -7.78 -19.82 -27.79
N LEU A 183 -7.59 -20.09 -26.49
CA LEU A 183 -6.52 -20.93 -25.91
C LEU A 183 -6.43 -20.64 -24.40
N GLY A 184 -6.18 -21.70 -23.62
CA GLY A 184 -6.46 -21.77 -22.19
C GLY A 184 -5.43 -21.13 -21.25
N GLY A 185 -5.87 -20.97 -20.00
CA GLY A 185 -5.10 -21.23 -18.78
C GLY A 185 -3.87 -20.37 -18.47
N ALA A 186 -4.00 -19.57 -17.40
CA ALA A 186 -2.94 -19.14 -16.48
C ALA A 186 -1.89 -18.13 -16.98
N GLU A 187 -2.27 -16.85 -17.09
CA GLU A 187 -1.33 -15.72 -16.90
C GLU A 187 -2.09 -14.40 -16.69
N ARG A 188 -2.40 -14.05 -15.44
CA ARG A 188 -3.02 -12.74 -15.10
C ARG A 188 -2.52 -12.20 -13.76
N ARG A 189 -1.29 -11.69 -13.74
CA ARG A 189 -0.82 -10.66 -12.81
C ARG A 189 0.28 -9.89 -13.56
N TRP A 190 0.31 -8.57 -13.41
CA TRP A 190 1.17 -7.58 -14.11
C TRP A 190 0.60 -7.00 -15.40
N LEU A 191 0.34 -5.69 -15.40
CA LEU A 191 0.04 -4.88 -16.58
C LEU A 191 1.23 -3.98 -16.90
N ARG A 192 1.84 -4.16 -18.07
CA ARG A 192 2.78 -3.22 -18.68
C ARG A 192 2.08 -2.49 -19.82
N ARG A 193 2.39 -1.21 -20.01
CA ARG A 193 2.09 -0.51 -21.27
C ARG A 193 3.39 -0.05 -21.89
N ALA A 194 3.80 -0.70 -22.98
CA ALA A 194 4.76 -0.16 -23.93
C ALA A 194 4.39 -0.68 -25.33
N GLY A 195 4.46 0.20 -26.32
CA GLY A 195 4.11 -0.10 -27.70
C GLY A 195 4.84 -1.34 -28.23
N GLY A 196 4.04 -2.30 -28.71
CA GLY A 196 4.39 -3.32 -29.70
C GLY A 196 5.76 -3.98 -29.59
N ARG A 197 5.91 -4.93 -28.65
CA ARG A 197 6.48 -6.28 -28.91
C ARG A 197 6.51 -7.11 -27.61
N LEU A 198 5.99 -8.34 -27.70
CA LEU A 198 5.90 -9.35 -26.64
C LEU A 198 7.27 -9.94 -26.33
N PHE A 199 7.67 -10.03 -25.05
CA PHE A 199 8.72 -10.95 -24.59
C PHE A 199 8.44 -11.51 -23.18
N GLN A 200 8.97 -12.72 -22.97
CA GLN A 200 8.58 -13.79 -22.04
C GLN A 200 8.75 -13.52 -20.52
N PRO A 201 8.16 -14.38 -19.66
CA PRO A 201 8.17 -14.24 -18.20
C PRO A 201 9.55 -14.59 -17.61
N LEU A 202 10.00 -13.84 -16.61
CA LEU A 202 11.08 -14.26 -15.73
C LEU A 202 10.48 -15.16 -14.63
N GLN A 203 10.97 -16.38 -14.52
CA GLN A 203 10.68 -17.29 -13.42
C GLN A 203 11.29 -16.73 -12.12
N LEU A 204 10.48 -16.69 -11.06
CA LEU A 204 10.93 -16.65 -9.66
C LEU A 204 11.04 -18.09 -9.15
#